data_AF-A0A9N9CPR8-F1
#
_entry.id   AF-A0A9N9CPR8-F1
#
_cell.length_a   1.000
_cell.length_b   1.000
_cell.length_c   1.000
_cell.angle_alpha   90.00
_cell.angle_beta   90.00
_cell.angle_gamma   90.00
#
_symmetry.space_group_name_H-M   'P 1'
#
loop_
_entity.id
_entity.type
_entity.pdbx_description
1 polymer ?
#
loop_
_entity_poly.entity_id
_entity_poly.type
_entity_poly.pdbx_seq_one_letter_code
_entity_poly.pdbx_strand_id
1 'polypeptide(L)'
;MKATLWRQGVQQQKWKFGTVNKDDSPIGNTACNGPNNPNYIITIPFSDVFYDPQVPSIGYTPLPPPPQELMNALFSIDLYEVQQNVLTYQQI
;
A
#
# COMPACT_ATOMS: atom_id res chain seq x y z
N MET A 1 9.33 -2.99 -10.49
CA MET A 1 8.36 -1.94 -10.05
C MET A 1 8.79 -1.37 -8.68
N LYS A 2 8.25 -0.22 -8.26
CA LYS A 2 8.58 0.42 -6.98
C LYS A 2 7.31 0.82 -6.24
N ALA A 3 7.24 0.56 -4.93
CA ALA A 3 6.14 1.01 -4.06
C ALA A 3 6.72 1.85 -2.92
N THR A 4 5.99 2.88 -2.51
CA THR A 4 6.33 3.72 -1.34
C THR A 4 5.10 3.89 -0.50
N LEU A 5 5.20 3.57 0.78
CA LEU A 5 4.17 3.87 1.77
C LEU A 5 4.54 5.17 2.46
N TRP A 6 3.64 6.15 2.36
CA TRP A 6 3.75 7.41 3.05
C TRP A 6 2.77 7.43 4.22
N ARG A 7 3.27 7.80 5.40
CA ARG A 7 2.48 8.03 6.61
C ARG A 7 2.98 9.31 7.27
N GLN A 8 2.06 10.13 7.77
CA GLN A 8 2.42 11.38 8.41
C GLN A 8 3.29 11.12 9.65
N GLY A 9 4.43 11.83 9.76
CA GLY A 9 5.33 11.72 10.91
C GLY A 9 6.12 10.40 11.00
N VAL A 10 5.98 9.49 10.04
CA VAL A 10 6.68 8.19 10.02
C VAL A 10 7.65 8.14 8.83
N GLN A 11 8.79 7.48 9.01
CA GLN A 11 9.74 7.27 7.93
C GLN A 11 9.10 6.48 6.78
N GLN A 12 9.34 6.95 5.54
CA GLN A 12 8.85 6.28 4.34
C GLN A 12 9.39 4.85 4.24
N GLN A 13 8.49 3.90 3.98
CA GLN A 13 8.84 2.52 3.67
C GLN A 13 8.80 2.33 2.16
N LYS A 14 9.79 1.64 1.60
CA LYS A 14 9.99 1.50 0.15
C LYS A 14 10.24 0.05 -0.20
N TRP A 15 9.63 -0.40 -1.29
CA TRP A 15 9.84 -1.73 -1.84
C TRP A 15 10.25 -1.63 -3.31
N LYS A 16 11.28 -2.40 -3.68
CA LYS A 16 11.48 -2.83 -5.06
C LYS A 16 10.84 -4.21 -5.17
N PHE A 17 9.82 -4.32 -6.02
CA PHE A 17 9.04 -5.54 -6.21
C PHE A 17 8.84 -5.78 -7.71
N GLY A 18 8.39 -6.96 -8.08
CA GLY A 18 8.16 -7.30 -9.47
C GLY A 18 9.08 -8.40 -9.99
N THR A 19 8.54 -9.27 -10.85
CA THR A 19 9.37 -10.17 -11.68
C THR A 19 9.92 -9.49 -12.92
N VAL A 20 9.36 -8.34 -13.32
CA VAL A 20 9.77 -7.57 -14.50
C VAL A 20 10.38 -6.23 -14.07
N ASN A 21 11.58 -5.95 -14.60
CA ASN A 21 12.22 -4.64 -14.50
C ASN A 21 11.97 -3.86 -15.79
N LYS A 22 11.40 -2.67 -15.67
CA LYS A 22 11.13 -1.75 -16.79
C LYS A 22 12.24 -0.71 -16.99
N ASP A 23 13.26 -0.75 -16.15
CA ASP A 23 14.41 0.15 -16.15
C ASP A 23 15.66 -0.49 -16.77
N ASP A 24 15.48 -1.55 -17.58
CA ASP A 24 16.53 -2.39 -18.18
C ASP A 24 17.54 -2.99 -17.17
N SER A 25 17.28 -2.86 -15.86
CA SER A 25 18.07 -3.55 -14.83
C SER A 25 17.80 -5.05 -14.90
N PRO A 26 18.80 -5.92 -14.59
CA PRO A 26 18.68 -7.37 -14.76
C PRO A 26 17.37 -7.90 -14.17
N ILE A 27 16.56 -8.54 -15.03
CA ILE A 27 15.28 -9.17 -14.64
C ILE A 27 15.54 -10.12 -13.47
N GLY A 28 14.72 -10.03 -12.40
CA GLY A 28 14.70 -11.07 -11.36
C GLY A 28 15.36 -10.76 -10.02
N ASN A 29 15.82 -9.54 -9.74
CA ASN A 29 16.45 -9.26 -8.44
C ASN A 29 15.49 -8.97 -7.27
N THR A 30 14.18 -9.25 -7.40
CA THR A 30 13.27 -9.18 -6.25
C THR A 30 12.69 -10.55 -5.94
N ALA A 31 12.58 -10.89 -4.66
CA ALA A 31 11.94 -12.13 -4.21
C ALA A 31 10.39 -12.07 -4.29
N CYS A 32 9.84 -11.06 -4.99
CA CYS A 32 8.41 -10.90 -5.23
C CYS A 32 8.05 -11.61 -6.54
N ASN A 33 7.95 -12.94 -6.47
CA ASN A 33 7.69 -13.82 -7.60
C ASN A 33 6.42 -14.68 -7.44
N GLY A 34 5.67 -14.47 -6.36
CA GLY A 34 4.41 -15.13 -6.10
C GLY A 34 3.58 -14.38 -5.06
N PRO A 35 2.27 -14.69 -4.97
CA PRO A 35 1.37 -14.09 -4.01
C PRO A 35 1.69 -14.54 -2.58
N ASN A 36 1.17 -13.82 -1.60
CA ASN A 36 1.24 -14.12 -0.17
C ASN A 36 2.66 -14.14 0.44
N ASN A 37 3.65 -13.49 -0.19
CA ASN A 37 4.98 -13.36 0.40
C ASN A 37 4.99 -12.25 1.47
N PRO A 38 5.24 -12.56 2.77
CA PRO A 38 5.15 -11.58 3.85
C PRO A 38 6.06 -10.36 3.69
N ASN A 39 7.18 -10.48 2.98
CA ASN A 39 8.10 -9.36 2.71
C ASN A 39 7.53 -8.33 1.72
N TYR A 40 6.47 -8.69 1.02
CA TYR A 40 5.84 -7.90 -0.04
C TYR A 40 4.33 -7.68 0.20
N ILE A 41 3.85 -7.99 1.41
CA ILE A 41 2.52 -7.61 1.89
C ILE A 41 2.66 -6.32 2.70
N ILE A 42 1.89 -5.30 2.31
CA ILE A 42 1.79 -4.05 3.06
C ILE A 42 0.50 -4.08 3.86
N THR A 43 0.60 -4.06 5.17
CA THR A 43 -0.55 -3.98 6.07
C THR A 43 -0.70 -2.57 6.63
N ILE A 44 -1.89 -2.00 6.43
CA ILE A 44 -2.23 -0.64 6.84
C ILE A 44 -3.50 -0.72 7.69
N PRO A 45 -3.52 -0.14 8.89
CA PRO A 45 -4.75 0.03 9.64
C PRO A 45 -5.80 0.79 8.81
N PHE A 46 -7.06 0.37 8.86
CA PHE A 46 -8.13 1.08 8.14
C PHE A 46 -8.26 2.54 8.60
N SER A 47 -7.97 2.78 9.88
CA SER A 47 -7.86 4.12 10.48
C SER A 47 -6.94 5.05 9.71
N ASP A 48 -5.79 4.54 9.28
CA ASP A 48 -4.74 5.37 8.67
C ASP A 48 -5.09 5.79 7.24
N VAL A 49 -6.06 5.12 6.62
CA VAL A 49 -6.47 5.35 5.22
C VAL A 49 -7.78 6.13 5.14
N PHE A 50 -8.75 5.80 6.00
CA PHE A 50 -10.13 6.24 5.85
C PHE A 50 -10.65 7.09 7.02
N TYR A 51 -9.88 7.25 8.11
CA TYR A 51 -10.28 8.11 9.22
C TYR A 51 -9.49 9.41 9.19
N ASP A 52 -10.21 10.52 9.01
CA ASP A 52 -9.68 11.87 9.20
C ASP A 52 -9.97 12.32 10.65
N PRO A 53 -8.95 12.35 11.54
CA PRO A 53 -9.16 12.71 12.92
C PRO A 53 -9.59 14.18 13.06
N GLN A 54 -10.42 14.47 14.06
CA GLN A 54 -10.74 15.85 14.42
C GLN A 54 -9.45 16.65 14.68
N VAL A 55 -9.18 17.67 13.86
CA VAL A 55 -8.12 18.65 14.14
C VAL A 55 -8.73 19.84 14.87
N PRO A 56 -8.47 20.02 16.18
CA PRO A 56 -9.06 21.08 16.98
C PRO A 56 -8.43 22.44 16.65
N SER A 57 -8.76 23.03 15.50
CA SER A 57 -8.44 24.43 15.19
C SER A 57 -9.05 24.98 13.89
N ILE A 58 -9.54 24.13 12.97
CA ILE A 58 -9.76 24.55 11.57
C ILE A 58 -11.24 24.81 11.18
N GLY A 59 -12.17 24.87 12.13
CA GLY A 59 -13.58 25.21 11.84
C GLY A 59 -14.32 24.22 10.93
N TYR A 60 -13.76 23.03 10.72
CA TYR A 60 -14.39 21.93 9.98
C TYR A 60 -15.10 20.98 10.95
N THR A 61 -16.26 20.46 10.54
CA THR A 61 -16.97 19.40 11.25
C THR A 61 -16.58 18.06 10.60
N PRO A 62 -15.75 17.24 11.23
CA PRO A 62 -15.35 15.97 10.65
C PRO A 62 -16.46 14.96 10.73
N LEU A 63 -16.39 14.01 9.79
CA LEU A 63 -17.31 12.90 9.73
C LEU A 63 -17.21 12.06 11.01
N PRO A 64 -18.32 11.43 11.43
CA PRO A 64 -18.27 10.49 12.54
C PRO A 64 -17.24 9.39 12.25
N PRO A 65 -16.50 8.92 13.27
CA PRO A 65 -15.54 7.85 13.09
C PRO A 65 -16.23 6.60 12.51
N PRO A 66 -15.53 5.83 11.65
CA PRO A 66 -16.01 4.53 11.21
C PRO A 66 -16.40 3.63 12.40
N PRO A 67 -17.31 2.65 12.19
CA PRO A 67 -17.60 1.61 13.18
C PRO A 67 -16.33 0.99 13.76
N GLN A 68 -16.32 0.67 15.05
CA GLN A 68 -15.11 0.23 15.74
C GLN A 68 -14.50 -1.06 15.17
N GLU A 69 -15.33 -1.92 14.57
CA GLU A 69 -14.91 -3.11 13.82
C GLU A 69 -14.04 -2.75 12.61
N LEU A 70 -14.41 -1.68 11.88
CA LEU A 70 -13.63 -1.16 10.76
C LEU A 70 -12.40 -0.41 11.25
N MET A 71 -12.49 0.30 12.37
CA MET A 71 -11.33 0.98 12.97
C MET A 71 -10.18 0.04 13.34
N ASN A 72 -10.50 -1.20 13.71
CA ASN A 72 -9.51 -2.23 14.04
C ASN A 72 -9.15 -3.13 12.86
N ALA A 73 -9.80 -2.95 11.70
CA ALA A 73 -9.52 -3.75 10.53
C ALA A 73 -8.16 -3.40 9.92
N LEU A 74 -7.54 -4.39 9.30
CA LEU A 74 -6.28 -4.26 8.58
C LEU A 74 -6.55 -4.39 7.09
N PHE A 75 -6.16 -3.38 6.33
CA PHE A 75 -6.12 -3.41 4.88
C PHE A 75 -4.76 -3.95 4.44
N SER A 76 -4.75 -5.04 3.67
CA SER A 76 -3.52 -5.66 3.17
C SER A 76 -3.42 -5.51 1.67
N ILE A 77 -2.25 -5.09 1.20
CA ILE A 77 -1.92 -4.97 -0.23
C ILE A 77 -0.82 -5.98 -0.55
N ASP A 78 -1.10 -6.91 -1.45
CA ASP A 78 -0.08 -7.80 -2.02
C ASP A 78 0.55 -7.14 -3.25
N LEU A 79 1.84 -6.79 -3.15
CA LEU A 79 2.57 -6.16 -4.25
C LEU A 79 2.72 -7.08 -5.47
N TYR A 80 2.65 -8.41 -5.31
CA TYR A 80 2.60 -9.33 -6.44
C TYR A 80 1.29 -9.21 -7.22
N GLU A 81 0.15 -9.11 -6.53
CA GLU A 81 -1.15 -8.90 -7.20
C GLU A 81 -1.20 -7.55 -7.91
N VAL A 82 -0.66 -6.50 -7.29
CA VAL A 82 -0.51 -5.19 -7.95
C VAL A 82 0.33 -5.30 -9.23
N GLN A 83 1.44 -6.06 -9.19
CA GLN A 83 2.25 -6.31 -10.38
C GLN A 83 1.42 -6.97 -11.49
N GLN A 84 0.68 -8.04 -11.18
CA GLN A 84 -0.11 -8.76 -12.18
C GLN A 84 -1.16 -7.85 -12.82
N ASN A 85 -1.87 -7.04 -12.03
CA ASN A 85 -2.82 -6.06 -12.55
C ASN A 85 -2.15 -5.09 -13.52
N VAL A 86 -1.02 -4.50 -13.14
CA VAL A 86 -0.28 -3.56 -14.00
C VAL A 86 0.18 -4.21 -15.30
N LEU A 87 0.68 -5.45 -15.25
CA LEU A 87 1.11 -6.19 -16.43
C LEU A 87 -0.07 -6.49 -17.36
N THR A 88 -1.22 -6.90 -16.83
CA THR A 88 -2.45 -7.12 -17.60
C THR A 88 -2.89 -5.85 -18.32
N TYR A 89 -2.90 -4.69 -17.65
CA TYR A 89 -3.27 -3.42 -18.27
C TYR A 89 -2.31 -2.93 -19.37
N GLN A 90 -1.07 -3.39 -19.37
CA GLN A 90 -0.03 -2.96 -20.32
C GLN A 90 0.08 -3.89 -21.53
N GLN A 91 -0.67 -4.98 -21.55
CA GLN A 91 -0.77 -5.89 -22.70
C GLN A 91 -1.91 -5.50 -23.67
N ILE A 92 -2.55 -4.33 -23.45
CA ILE A 92 -3.56 -3.72 -24.32
C ILE A 92 -2.91 -2.70 -25.24
#